data_AF-A0A971LCI4-F1
#
_entry.id   AF-A0A971LCI4-F1
#
_cell.length_a   1.000
_cell.length_b   1.000
_cell.length_c   1.000
_cell.angle_alpha   90.00
_cell.angle_beta   90.00
_cell.angle_gamma   90.00
#
_symmetry.space_group_name_H-M   'P 1'
#
loop_
_entity.id
_entity.type
_entity.pdbx_description
1 polymer ?
#
loop_
_entity_poly.entity_id
_entity_poly.type
_entity_poly.pdbx_seq_one_letter_code
_entity_poly.pdbx_strand_id
1 'polypeptide(L)'
;MQPFAEVIFRCLKEENYLKNLDPDNFSKKTDYYFSAINELHPFREGNGRAQREFIRQLALNAGYILDFSEVTAREMLEASIKSHYGLNGFERLIKQICRPVDNC
;
A
#
# COMPACT_ATOMS: atom_id res chain seq x y z
N MET A 1 -10.32 5.99 -23.19
CA MET A 1 -9.65 6.34 -21.91
C MET A 1 -9.65 5.08 -21.08
N GLN A 2 -8.49 4.56 -20.65
CA GLN A 2 -8.47 3.37 -19.79
C GLN A 2 -8.98 3.74 -18.39
N PRO A 3 -9.78 2.89 -17.73
CA PRO A 3 -10.17 3.08 -16.33
C PRO A 3 -8.94 3.29 -15.45
N PHE A 4 -9.01 4.23 -14.52
CA PHE A 4 -7.90 4.55 -13.60
C PHE A 4 -7.35 3.30 -12.88
N ALA A 5 -8.22 2.37 -12.48
CA ALA A 5 -7.85 1.09 -11.91
C ALA A 5 -6.96 0.23 -12.83
N GLU A 6 -7.29 0.14 -14.13
CA GLU A 6 -6.49 -0.64 -15.10
C GLU A 6 -5.08 -0.07 -15.24
N VAL A 7 -4.95 1.25 -15.22
CA VAL A 7 -3.65 1.93 -15.28
C VAL A 7 -2.82 1.58 -14.04
N ILE A 8 -3.40 1.71 -12.84
CA ILE A 8 -2.71 1.40 -11.57
C ILE A 8 -2.19 -0.05 -11.58
N PHE A 9 -3.05 -1.02 -11.88
CA PHE A 9 -2.66 -2.43 -11.81
C PHE A 9 -1.73 -2.87 -12.94
N ARG A 10 -1.79 -2.21 -14.11
CA ARG A 10 -0.79 -2.41 -15.16
C ARG A 10 0.58 -1.89 -14.71
N CYS A 11 0.67 -0.66 -14.19
CA CYS A 11 1.93 -0.11 -13.71
C CYS A 11 2.52 -0.96 -12.59
N LEU A 12 1.69 -1.44 -11.65
CA LEU A 12 2.14 -2.34 -10.59
C LEU A 12 2.77 -3.64 -11.14
N LYS A 13 2.19 -4.19 -12.20
CA LYS A 13 2.72 -5.38 -12.90
C LYS A 13 4.03 -5.08 -13.61
N GLU A 14 4.11 -3.94 -14.30
CA GLU A 14 5.33 -3.49 -15.00
C GLU A 14 6.48 -3.23 -14.00
N GLU A 15 6.17 -2.78 -12.79
CA GLU A 15 7.12 -2.62 -11.68
C GLU A 15 7.34 -3.91 -10.88
N ASN A 16 7.11 -5.07 -11.50
CA ASN A 16 7.35 -6.40 -10.95
C ASN A 16 6.71 -6.63 -9.56
N TYR A 17 5.55 -6.01 -9.32
CA TYR A 17 4.83 -6.10 -8.05
C TYR A 17 5.70 -5.74 -6.84
N LEU A 18 6.56 -4.72 -7.00
CA LEU A 18 7.44 -4.16 -5.95
C LEU A 18 8.51 -5.13 -5.43
N LYS A 19 8.75 -6.24 -6.12
CA LYS A 19 9.82 -7.19 -5.79
C LYS A 19 11.20 -6.56 -5.99
N ASN A 20 12.17 -7.04 -5.21
CA ASN A 20 13.60 -6.66 -5.29
C ASN A 20 13.89 -5.18 -4.99
N LEU A 21 13.02 -4.50 -4.24
CA LEU A 21 13.27 -3.16 -3.72
C LEU A 21 13.86 -3.24 -2.31
N ASP A 22 14.77 -2.34 -1.97
CA ASP A 22 15.16 -2.11 -0.57
C ASP A 22 14.00 -1.52 0.25
N PRO A 23 14.05 -1.57 1.58
CA PRO A 23 12.94 -1.14 2.44
C PRO A 23 12.46 0.30 2.21
N ASP A 24 13.37 1.22 1.88
CA ASP A 24 13.04 2.62 1.66
C ASP A 24 12.27 2.80 0.35
N ASN A 25 12.77 2.19 -0.73
CA ASN A 25 12.10 2.24 -2.03
C ASN A 25 10.79 1.45 -2.03
N PHE A 26 10.74 0.31 -1.34
CA PHE A 26 9.52 -0.46 -1.13
C PHE A 26 8.45 0.38 -0.43
N SER A 27 8.81 1.10 0.63
CA SER A 27 7.87 1.94 1.39
C SER A 27 7.31 3.09 0.56
N LYS A 28 8.16 3.78 -0.22
CA LYS A 28 7.75 4.86 -1.12
C LYS A 28 6.81 4.38 -2.22
N LYS A 29 7.14 3.24 -2.85
CA LYS A 29 6.29 2.67 -3.91
C LYS A 29 4.97 2.16 -3.34
N THR A 30 5.00 1.53 -2.17
CA THR A 30 3.78 1.09 -1.49
C THR A 30 2.88 2.27 -1.13
N ASP A 31 3.42 3.39 -0.66
CA ASP A 31 2.65 4.63 -0.43
C ASP A 31 1.94 5.13 -1.68
N TYR A 32 2.63 5.16 -2.83
CA TYR A 32 2.03 5.55 -4.10
C TYR A 32 0.85 4.65 -4.49
N TYR A 33 1.06 3.33 -4.50
CA TYR A 33 0.00 2.39 -4.89
C TYR A 33 -1.13 2.34 -3.87
N PHE A 34 -0.83 2.41 -2.57
CA PHE A 34 -1.86 2.46 -1.53
C PHE A 34 -2.71 3.72 -1.68
N SER A 35 -2.09 4.89 -1.90
CA SER A 35 -2.81 6.14 -2.16
C SER A 35 -3.72 6.05 -3.40
N ALA A 36 -3.22 5.49 -4.49
CA ALA A 36 -3.99 5.33 -5.71
C ALA A 36 -5.18 4.35 -5.54
N ILE A 37 -4.98 3.24 -4.83
CA ILE A 37 -6.03 2.27 -4.54
C ILE A 37 -7.02 2.81 -3.49
N ASN A 38 -6.55 3.63 -2.55
CA ASN A 38 -7.39 4.32 -1.58
C ASN A 38 -8.44 5.17 -2.30
N GLU A 39 -8.06 5.89 -3.36
CA GLU A 39 -8.97 6.75 -4.12
C GLU A 39 -10.07 5.97 -4.88
N LEU A 40 -9.81 4.71 -5.29
CA LEU A 40 -10.72 3.94 -6.15
C LEU A 40 -12.10 3.67 -5.54
N HIS A 41 -12.20 3.49 -4.21
CA HIS A 41 -13.43 3.14 -3.47
C HIS A 41 -14.45 2.26 -4.24
N PRO A 42 -14.05 1.08 -4.76
CA PRO A 42 -14.88 0.33 -5.71
C PRO A 42 -16.06 -0.41 -5.06
N PHE A 43 -16.08 -0.53 -3.73
CA PHE A 43 -17.12 -1.26 -3.00
C PHE A 43 -18.05 -0.32 -2.23
N ARG A 44 -19.32 -0.75 -2.04
CA ARG A 44 -20.29 -0.03 -1.19
C ARG A 44 -19.81 0.07 0.26
N GLU A 45 -19.23 -1.01 0.79
CA GLU A 45 -18.66 -1.11 2.13
C GLU A 45 -17.44 -2.04 2.13
N GLY A 46 -16.54 -1.87 3.09
CA GLY A 46 -15.39 -2.77 3.27
C GLY A 46 -14.12 -2.40 2.49
N ASN A 47 -14.08 -1.24 1.82
CA ASN A 47 -12.90 -0.74 1.09
C ASN A 47 -11.62 -0.82 1.94
N GLY A 48 -11.63 -0.29 3.16
CA GLY A 48 -10.44 -0.30 4.02
C GLY A 48 -9.94 -1.71 4.37
N ARG A 49 -10.82 -2.71 4.51
CA ARG A 49 -10.41 -4.10 4.75
C ARG A 49 -9.76 -4.71 3.51
N ALA A 50 -10.41 -4.54 2.35
CA ALA A 50 -9.90 -5.06 1.08
C ALA A 50 -8.55 -4.40 0.71
N GLN A 51 -8.43 -3.09 0.89
CA GLN A 51 -7.22 -2.32 0.62
C GLN A 51 -6.05 -2.80 1.49
N ARG A 52 -6.23 -2.89 2.82
CA ARG A 52 -5.16 -3.35 3.72
C ARG A 52 -4.73 -4.78 3.41
N GLU A 53 -5.67 -5.68 3.14
CA GLU A 53 -5.33 -7.06 2.81
C GLU A 53 -4.61 -7.17 1.45
N PHE A 54 -5.03 -6.40 0.45
CA PHE A 54 -4.33 -6.33 -0.83
C PHE A 54 -2.88 -5.86 -0.66
N ILE A 55 -2.67 -4.76 0.09
CA ILE A 55 -1.34 -4.21 0.36
C ILE A 55 -0.49 -5.19 1.18
N ARG A 56 -1.09 -5.88 2.15
CA ARG A 56 -0.41 -6.92 2.94
C ARG A 56 0.07 -8.09 2.07
N GLN A 57 -0.78 -8.57 1.15
CA GLN A 57 -0.42 -9.65 0.21
C GLN A 57 0.65 -9.20 -0.79
N LEU A 58 0.55 -7.97 -1.29
CA LEU A 58 1.56 -7.38 -2.17
C LEU A 58 2.92 -7.33 -1.49
N ALA A 59 2.96 -6.87 -0.24
CA ALA A 59 4.18 -6.85 0.56
C ALA A 59 4.76 -8.26 0.77
N LEU A 60 3.91 -9.23 1.12
CA LEU A 60 4.35 -10.62 1.32
C LEU A 60 4.97 -11.21 0.06
N ASN A 61 4.37 -10.97 -1.11
CA ASN A 61 4.94 -11.35 -2.41
C ASN A 61 6.25 -10.62 -2.73
N ALA A 62 6.48 -9.43 -2.16
CA ALA A 62 7.72 -8.67 -2.29
C ALA A 62 8.80 -9.05 -1.27
N GLY A 63 8.53 -10.01 -0.37
CA GLY A 63 9.46 -10.43 0.68
C GLY A 63 9.39 -9.61 1.97
N TYR A 64 8.27 -8.92 2.20
CA TYR A 64 8.04 -8.08 3.37
C TYR A 64 6.76 -8.46 4.13
N ILE A 65 6.79 -8.32 5.45
CA ILE A 65 5.63 -8.43 6.33
C ILE A 65 5.21 -7.01 6.70
N LEU A 66 3.91 -6.71 6.54
CA LEU A 66 3.29 -5.49 7.07
C LEU A 66 2.35 -5.86 8.22
N ASP A 67 2.71 -5.48 9.44
CA ASP A 67 1.87 -5.70 10.62
C ASP A 67 0.93 -4.50 10.87
N PHE A 68 -0.24 -4.53 10.24
CA PHE A 68 -1.25 -3.48 10.44
C PHE A 68 -1.84 -3.45 11.85
N SER A 69 -1.57 -4.43 12.73
CA SER A 69 -2.00 -4.36 14.13
C SER A 69 -1.23 -3.28 14.92
N GLU A 70 -0.07 -2.87 14.41
CA GLU A 70 0.75 -1.79 14.97
C GLU A 70 0.32 -0.39 14.51
N VAL A 71 -0.73 -0.28 13.68
CA VAL A 71 -1.29 0.99 13.23
C VAL A 71 -2.66 1.22 13.85
N THR A 72 -2.83 2.34 14.52
CA THR A 72 -4.13 2.74 15.07
C THR A 72 -5.11 3.16 13.97
N ALA A 73 -6.41 3.08 14.27
CA ALA A 73 -7.44 3.59 13.36
C ALA A 73 -7.27 5.09 13.04
N ARG A 74 -6.75 5.87 14.00
CA ARG A 74 -6.47 7.29 13.83
C ARG A 74 -5.32 7.54 12.86
N GLU A 75 -4.22 6.81 13.01
CA GLU A 75 -3.07 6.92 12.09
C GLU A 75 -3.46 6.55 10.66
N MET A 76 -4.22 5.46 10.50
CA MET A 76 -4.76 5.07 9.19
C MET A 76 -5.65 6.16 8.60
N LEU A 77 -6.54 6.76 9.39
CA LEU A 77 -7.42 7.84 8.94
C LEU A 77 -6.61 9.08 8.51
N GLU A 78 -5.65 9.50 9.33
CA GLU A 78 -4.78 10.65 9.03
C GLU A 78 -3.95 10.41 7.76
N ALA A 79 -3.45 9.19 7.55
CA ALA A 79 -2.75 8.79 6.33
C ALA A 79 -3.67 8.81 5.10
N SER A 80 -4.88 8.26 5.19
CA SER A 80 -5.87 8.31 4.12
C SER A 80 -6.24 9.76 3.75
N ILE A 81 -6.46 10.64 4.73
CA ILE A 81 -6.73 12.06 4.49
C ILE A 81 -5.54 12.71 3.75
N LYS A 82 -4.31 12.47 4.20
CA LYS A 82 -3.10 13.00 3.54
C LYS A 82 -2.98 12.51 2.09
N SER A 83 -3.20 11.22 1.85
CA SER A 83 -3.14 10.65 0.50
C SER A 83 -4.18 11.26 -0.45
N HIS A 84 -5.37 11.58 0.04
CA HIS A 84 -6.42 12.22 -0.77
C HIS A 84 -6.01 13.63 -1.22
N TYR A 85 -5.22 14.34 -0.41
CA TYR A 85 -4.62 15.63 -0.78
C TYR A 85 -3.30 15.49 -1.58
N GLY A 86 -2.96 14.29 -2.06
CA GLY A 86 -1.76 14.04 -2.86
C GLY A 86 -0.44 14.09 -2.09
N LEU A 87 -0.49 13.94 -0.76
CA LEU A 87 0.70 13.87 0.10
C LEU A 87 1.05 12.40 0.41
N ASN A 88 2.32 12.14 0.75
CA ASN A 88 2.79 10.80 1.16
C ASN A 88 2.23 10.43 2.55
N GLY A 89 0.97 9.98 2.58
CA GLY A 89 0.23 9.71 3.81
C GLY A 89 0.64 8.40 4.49
N PHE A 90 0.97 7.38 3.70
CA PHE A 90 1.22 6.02 4.17
C PHE A 90 2.70 5.69 4.31
N GLU A 91 3.62 6.38 3.63
CA GLU A 91 5.06 6.03 3.62
C GLU A 91 5.62 5.85 5.03
N ARG A 92 5.33 6.77 5.95
CA ARG A 92 5.77 6.69 7.35
C ARG A 92 5.21 5.45 8.05
N LEU A 93 3.94 5.13 7.84
CA LEU A 93 3.29 3.96 8.47
C LEU A 93 3.87 2.67 7.92
N ILE A 94 4.07 2.59 6.60
CA ILE A 94 4.70 1.43 5.96
C ILE A 94 6.11 1.22 6.53
N LYS A 95 6.92 2.27 6.65
CA LYS A 95 8.26 2.17 7.27
C LYS A 95 8.23 1.65 8.70
N GLN A 96 7.22 2.03 9.48
CA GLN A 96 7.08 1.60 10.87
C GLN A 96 6.76 0.10 10.97
N ILE A 97 5.87 -0.41 10.12
CA ILE A 97 5.31 -1.76 10.26
C ILE A 97 5.92 -2.80 9.32
N CYS A 98 6.84 -2.38 8.45
CA CYS A 98 7.47 -3.23 7.45
C CYS A 98 8.69 -3.95 8.01
N ARG A 99 8.73 -5.26 7.85
CA ARG A 99 9.85 -6.13 8.21
C ARG A 99 10.17 -7.07 7.06
N PRO A 100 11.44 -7.38 6.77
CA PRO A 100 11.76 -8.45 5.82
C PRO A 100 11.17 -9.76 6.32
N VAL A 101 10.73 -10.62 5.40
CA VAL A 101 10.41 -12.01 5.72
C VAL A 101 11.73 -12.71 6.07
N ASP A 102 11.84 -13.21 7.29
CA ASP A 102 13.00 -14.02 7.68
C ASP A 102 13.00 -15.31 6.87
N ASN A 103 14.00 -15.47 6.00
CA ASN A 103 14.31 -16.77 5.41
C ASN A 103 15.09 -17.56 6.47
N CYS A 104 14.42 -18.47 7.19
CA CYS A 104 15.11 -19.49 7.97
C CYS A 104 15.99 -20.38 7.08
#